data_AF-A0A0J1DIA6-F1
#
_entry.id   AF-A0A0J1DIA6-F1
#
_cell.length_a   1.000
_cell.length_b   1.000
_cell.length_c   1.000
_cell.angle_alpha   90.00
_cell.angle_beta   90.00
_cell.angle_gamma   90.00
#
_symmetry.space_group_name_H-M   'P 1'
#
loop_
_entity.id
_entity.type
_entity.pdbx_description
1 polymer ?
#
loop_
_entity_poly.entity_id
_entity_poly.type
_entity_poly.pdbx_seq_one_letter_code
_entity_poly.pdbx_strand_id
1 'polypeptide(L)'
;MILIETTPNNAGVTIQGDYWDFDQLYNAIHETVGDDGEYEAYSATRLRVLALCYDLRHARMGDREFTFVSNGLTDETRLWRGIVAPDMNLYLSILVLWPELLFYALALNDFAELRAAKLSRDSYNPFENGNVIWDASLAQVRMFQAAVWSCIEQTVPPTVLGRIRNLMLHSRTSYANYATQYLDVLNIRFLKLNSEKRVKNISIMAKRLVEMDDEYWGYWNGINRAARAYGCAPEDIRLQIEYPEEIDW
;
A
#
# COMPACT_ATOMS: atom_id res chain seq x y z
N MET A 1 -7.57 -14.28 4.20
CA MET A 1 -7.65 -12.81 4.17
C MET A 1 -6.35 -12.29 4.73
N ILE A 2 -5.74 -11.29 4.08
CA ILE A 2 -4.46 -10.76 4.56
C ILE A 2 -4.56 -10.16 5.97
N LEU A 3 -3.46 -10.24 6.71
CA LEU A 3 -3.24 -9.60 8.00
C LEU A 3 -2.17 -8.52 7.83
N ILE A 4 -2.35 -7.38 8.47
CA ILE A 4 -1.37 -6.28 8.46
C ILE A 4 -1.12 -5.85 9.90
N GLU A 5 0.12 -5.99 10.35
CA GLU A 5 0.52 -5.67 11.72
C GLU A 5 1.74 -4.76 11.70
N THR A 6 1.85 -3.84 12.67
CA THR A 6 3.03 -2.97 12.78
C THR A 6 4.26 -3.80 13.14
N THR A 7 5.41 -3.43 12.59
CA THR A 7 6.68 -4.06 12.94
C THR A 7 7.12 -3.68 14.36
N PRO A 8 8.01 -4.46 15.02
CA PRO A 8 8.35 -4.25 16.44
C PRO A 8 8.81 -2.83 16.79
N ASN A 9 9.57 -2.17 15.93
CA ASN A 9 10.03 -0.79 16.10
C ASN A 9 9.24 0.23 15.26
N ASN A 10 8.06 -0.15 14.77
CA ASN A 10 7.13 0.70 14.04
C ASN A 10 7.76 1.39 12.81
N ALA A 11 8.78 0.81 12.17
CA ALA A 11 9.33 1.34 10.91
C ALA A 11 8.34 1.17 9.76
N GLY A 12 7.55 0.09 9.83
CA GLY A 12 6.59 -0.27 8.81
C GLY A 12 5.56 -1.26 9.34
N VAL A 13 5.11 -2.12 8.44
CA VAL A 13 4.17 -3.19 8.70
C VAL A 13 4.66 -4.49 8.08
N THR A 14 4.24 -5.59 8.69
CA THR A 14 4.28 -6.92 8.09
C THR A 14 2.92 -7.21 7.47
N ILE A 15 2.88 -7.46 6.17
CA ILE A 15 1.68 -7.95 5.47
C ILE A 15 1.82 -9.46 5.35
N GLN A 16 0.82 -10.19 5.83
CA GLN A 16 0.83 -11.65 5.90
C GLN A 16 -0.43 -12.25 5.26
N GLY A 17 -0.31 -13.46 4.74
CA GLY A 17 -1.42 -14.21 4.18
C GLY A 17 -0.98 -15.56 3.65
N ASP A 18 -1.94 -16.40 3.27
CA ASP A 18 -1.60 -17.61 2.54
C ASP A 18 -1.29 -17.30 1.05
N TYR A 19 -0.97 -18.35 0.29
CA TYR A 19 -0.70 -18.20 -1.14
C TYR A 19 -1.85 -17.54 -1.91
N TRP A 20 -3.10 -17.93 -1.60
CA TRP A 20 -4.28 -17.46 -2.32
C TRP A 20 -4.62 -16.03 -1.97
N ASP A 21 -4.40 -15.62 -0.72
CA ASP A 21 -4.52 -14.24 -0.28
C ASP A 21 -3.59 -13.32 -1.06
N PHE A 22 -2.31 -13.71 -1.21
CA PHE A 22 -1.33 -12.92 -1.96
C PHE A 22 -1.59 -12.96 -3.47
N ASP A 23 -2.06 -14.09 -4.02
CA ASP A 23 -2.42 -14.19 -5.43
C ASP A 23 -3.62 -13.31 -5.77
N GLN A 24 -4.67 -13.37 -4.95
CA GLN A 24 -5.86 -12.52 -5.14
C GLN A 24 -5.51 -11.04 -5.02
N LEU A 25 -4.72 -10.65 -4.01
CA LEU A 25 -4.30 -9.25 -3.86
C LEU A 25 -3.42 -8.79 -5.03
N TYR A 26 -2.47 -9.62 -5.47
CA TYR A 26 -1.61 -9.32 -6.62
C TYR A 26 -2.44 -9.07 -7.88
N ASN A 27 -3.34 -10.00 -8.22
CA ASN A 27 -4.18 -9.91 -9.41
C ASN A 27 -5.11 -8.69 -9.33
N ALA A 28 -5.73 -8.46 -8.17
CA ALA A 28 -6.63 -7.31 -7.98
C ALA A 28 -5.94 -5.96 -8.15
N ILE A 29 -4.74 -5.79 -7.56
CA ILE A 29 -3.97 -4.55 -7.73
C ILE A 29 -3.54 -4.40 -9.19
N HIS A 30 -3.00 -5.45 -9.80
CA HIS A 30 -2.55 -5.43 -11.19
C HIS A 30 -3.68 -5.05 -12.16
N GLU A 31 -4.87 -5.63 -11.98
CA GLU A 31 -6.05 -5.27 -12.77
C GLU A 31 -6.59 -3.86 -12.49
N THR A 32 -6.44 -3.37 -11.25
CA THR A 32 -6.95 -2.05 -10.85
C THR A 32 -6.12 -0.90 -11.38
N VAL A 33 -4.79 -1.05 -11.41
CA VAL A 33 -3.89 0.01 -11.87
C VAL A 33 -3.85 0.21 -13.40
N GLY A 34 -4.41 -0.74 -14.15
CA GLY A 34 -4.45 -0.73 -15.62
C GLY A 34 -3.15 -1.17 -16.28
N ASP A 35 -3.22 -1.40 -17.58
CA ASP A 35 -2.08 -1.84 -18.40
C ASP A 35 -1.07 -0.72 -18.65
N ASP A 36 0.12 -1.07 -19.13
CA ASP A 36 1.12 -0.09 -19.54
C ASP A 36 0.58 0.85 -20.64
N GLY A 37 0.90 2.14 -20.53
CA GLY A 37 0.37 3.19 -21.41
C GLY A 37 -1.06 3.65 -21.11
N GLU A 38 -1.85 2.95 -20.28
CA GLU A 38 -3.09 3.53 -19.75
C GLU A 38 -2.77 4.64 -18.74
N TYR A 39 -3.70 5.56 -18.52
CA TYR A 39 -3.61 6.62 -17.50
C TYR A 39 -2.22 7.26 -17.41
N GLU A 40 -1.73 7.87 -18.49
CA GLU A 40 -0.34 8.34 -18.62
C GLU A 40 0.13 9.22 -17.45
N ALA A 41 -0.73 10.13 -16.97
CA ALA A 41 -0.42 10.96 -15.81
C ALA A 41 -0.14 10.15 -14.52
N TYR A 42 -0.51 8.88 -14.47
CA TYR A 42 -0.29 7.99 -13.33
C TYR A 42 0.87 7.01 -13.54
N SER A 43 1.71 7.16 -14.57
CA SER A 43 2.80 6.21 -14.89
C SER A 43 3.71 5.95 -13.67
N ALA A 44 4.27 7.00 -13.08
CA ALA A 44 5.16 6.90 -11.93
C ALA A 44 4.45 6.32 -10.70
N THR A 45 3.21 6.75 -10.44
CA THR A 45 2.37 6.25 -9.34
C THR A 45 2.05 4.77 -9.52
N ARG A 46 1.74 4.32 -10.75
CA ARG A 46 1.50 2.91 -11.10
C ARG A 46 2.73 2.07 -10.82
N LEU A 47 3.90 2.50 -11.29
CA LEU A 47 5.16 1.79 -11.06
C LEU A 47 5.45 1.63 -9.57
N ARG A 48 5.17 2.66 -8.77
CA ARG A 48 5.34 2.61 -7.31
C ARG A 48 4.37 1.62 -6.66
N VAL A 49 3.10 1.62 -7.05
CA VAL A 49 2.12 0.62 -6.55
C VAL A 49 2.48 -0.80 -7.01
N LEU A 50 2.96 -0.98 -8.24
CA LEU A 50 3.41 -2.28 -8.76
C LEU A 50 4.65 -2.82 -8.04
N ALA A 51 5.41 -1.99 -7.32
CA ALA A 51 6.47 -2.47 -6.44
C ALA A 51 5.92 -3.36 -5.31
N LEU A 52 4.71 -3.07 -4.79
CA LEU A 52 4.02 -3.97 -3.87
C LEU A 52 3.69 -5.31 -4.53
N CYS A 53 3.21 -5.30 -5.78
CA CYS A 53 2.97 -6.52 -6.55
C CYS A 53 4.26 -7.34 -6.75
N TYR A 54 5.40 -6.68 -6.94
CA TYR A 54 6.69 -7.34 -7.01
C TYR A 54 7.00 -8.10 -5.72
N ASP A 55 6.84 -7.47 -4.56
CA ASP A 55 7.08 -8.12 -3.26
C ASP A 55 6.11 -9.27 -2.98
N LEU A 56 4.82 -9.10 -3.29
CA LEU A 56 3.82 -10.16 -3.17
C LEU A 56 4.18 -11.38 -4.03
N ARG A 57 4.64 -11.15 -5.27
CA ARG A 57 5.08 -12.21 -6.17
C ARG A 57 6.29 -12.95 -5.62
N HIS A 58 7.30 -12.24 -5.14
CA HIS A 58 8.50 -12.86 -4.57
C HIS A 58 8.20 -13.65 -3.29
N ALA A 59 7.29 -13.16 -2.44
CA ALA A 59 6.86 -13.92 -1.27
C ALA A 59 6.20 -15.25 -1.66
N ARG A 60 5.35 -15.26 -2.69
CA ARG A 60 4.74 -16.48 -3.23
C ARG A 60 5.72 -17.45 -3.87
N MET A 61 6.88 -16.96 -4.32
CA MET A 61 7.97 -17.79 -4.84
C MET A 61 8.84 -18.40 -3.73
N GLY A 62 8.63 -18.00 -2.46
CA GLY A 62 9.42 -18.45 -1.31
C GLY A 62 10.66 -17.59 -1.04
N ASP A 63 10.79 -16.43 -1.69
CA ASP A 63 11.94 -15.53 -1.56
C ASP A 63 11.80 -14.49 -0.43
N ARG A 64 10.75 -14.62 0.40
CA ARG A 64 10.46 -13.72 1.52
C ARG A 64 10.16 -14.51 2.80
N GLU A 65 9.91 -13.78 3.88
CA GLU A 65 9.66 -14.34 5.20
C GLU A 65 8.36 -15.15 5.25
N PHE A 66 8.26 -16.04 6.24
CA PHE A 66 7.04 -16.79 6.54
C PHE A 66 6.89 -17.01 8.04
N THR A 67 5.66 -17.26 8.47
CA THR A 67 5.32 -17.61 9.85
C THR A 67 4.34 -18.77 9.89
N PHE A 68 4.28 -19.48 11.01
CA PHE A 68 3.29 -20.52 11.27
C PHE A 68 2.17 -19.97 12.14
N VAL A 69 0.93 -20.07 11.65
CA VAL A 69 -0.26 -19.57 12.34
C VAL A 69 -1.18 -20.73 12.66
N SER A 70 -1.71 -20.78 13.89
CA SER A 70 -2.65 -21.84 14.26
C SER A 70 -3.89 -21.82 13.37
N ASN A 71 -4.28 -23.00 12.86
CA ASN A 71 -5.40 -23.14 11.94
C ASN A 71 -6.74 -23.43 12.64
N GLY A 72 -6.77 -23.39 13.98
CA GLY A 72 -7.96 -23.64 14.79
C GLY A 72 -8.37 -25.11 14.91
N LEU A 73 -7.62 -26.06 14.32
CA LEU A 73 -7.88 -27.49 14.50
C LEU A 73 -7.37 -27.95 15.87
N THR A 74 -8.32 -28.20 16.77
CA THR A 74 -8.06 -28.84 18.06
C THR A 74 -7.97 -30.36 17.92
N ASP A 75 -7.34 -31.03 18.89
CA ASP A 75 -7.27 -32.49 18.94
C ASP A 75 -8.65 -33.14 19.00
N GLU A 76 -9.59 -32.53 19.73
CA GLU A 76 -11.00 -32.97 19.77
C GLU A 76 -11.64 -32.95 18.38
N THR A 77 -11.40 -31.87 17.62
CA THR A 77 -11.96 -31.72 16.26
C THR A 77 -11.40 -32.77 15.32
N ARG A 78 -10.08 -33.07 15.42
CA ARG A 78 -9.43 -34.12 14.62
C ARG A 78 -9.99 -35.50 14.93
N LEU A 79 -10.10 -35.81 16.22
CA LEU A 79 -10.62 -37.09 16.69
C LEU A 79 -12.07 -37.31 16.23
N TRP A 80 -12.92 -36.30 16.42
CA TRP A 80 -14.33 -36.37 16.03
C TRP A 80 -14.52 -36.51 14.52
N ARG A 81 -13.69 -35.84 13.71
CA ARG A 81 -13.74 -35.96 12.24
C ARG A 81 -12.96 -37.15 11.68
N GLY A 82 -12.17 -37.85 12.49
CA GLY A 82 -11.30 -38.94 12.05
C GLY A 82 -10.25 -38.50 11.02
N ILE A 83 -9.75 -37.26 11.12
CA ILE A 83 -8.75 -36.71 10.18
C ILE A 83 -7.38 -36.57 10.84
N VAL A 84 -6.32 -36.78 10.06
CA VAL A 84 -4.95 -36.44 10.43
C VAL A 84 -4.56 -35.19 9.63
N ALA A 85 -4.43 -34.06 10.32
CA ALA A 85 -4.12 -32.77 9.70
C ALA A 85 -3.22 -31.94 10.62
N PRO A 86 -2.33 -31.08 10.07
CA PRO A 86 -1.52 -30.14 10.86
C PRO A 86 -2.39 -29.21 11.74
N ASP A 87 -1.79 -28.64 12.79
CA ASP A 87 -2.37 -27.58 13.65
C ASP A 87 -2.00 -26.17 13.21
N MET A 88 -1.06 -26.05 12.27
CA MET A 88 -0.54 -24.79 11.77
C MET A 88 -0.72 -24.66 10.26
N ASN A 89 -1.00 -23.43 9.82
CA ASN A 89 -0.92 -22.98 8.44
C ASN A 89 0.38 -22.19 8.24
N LEU A 90 0.94 -22.24 7.03
CA LEU A 90 2.06 -21.42 6.62
C LEU A 90 1.56 -20.09 6.05
N TYR A 91 1.94 -18.97 6.64
CA TYR A 91 1.66 -17.63 6.13
C TYR A 91 2.93 -17.02 5.57
N LEU A 92 2.84 -16.50 4.35
CA LEU A 92 3.88 -15.71 3.69
C LEU A 92 3.87 -14.30 4.28
N SER A 93 5.03 -13.62 4.27
CA SER A 93 5.19 -12.29 4.87
C SER A 93 6.04 -11.37 3.99
N ILE A 94 5.64 -10.10 3.90
CA ILE A 94 6.45 -9.01 3.34
C ILE A 94 6.48 -7.83 4.30
N LEU A 95 7.57 -7.07 4.27
CA LEU A 95 7.77 -5.88 5.09
C LEU A 95 7.64 -4.63 4.23
N VAL A 96 6.81 -3.67 4.67
CA VAL A 96 6.51 -2.44 3.94
C VAL A 96 6.61 -1.25 4.88
N LEU A 97 7.33 -0.19 4.49
CA LEU A 97 7.45 1.02 5.32
C LEU A 97 6.11 1.74 5.49
N TRP A 98 5.92 2.41 6.64
CA TRP A 98 4.67 3.12 6.91
C TRP A 98 4.31 4.18 5.85
N PRO A 99 5.23 5.05 5.39
CA PRO A 99 4.91 5.99 4.31
C PRO A 99 4.52 5.30 3.00
N GLU A 100 5.18 4.20 2.63
CA GLU A 100 4.83 3.40 1.45
C GLU A 100 3.43 2.81 1.56
N LEU A 101 3.10 2.18 2.70
CA LEU A 101 1.79 1.57 2.91
C LEU A 101 0.66 2.60 2.81
N LEU A 102 0.86 3.77 3.42
CA LEU A 102 -0.09 4.88 3.34
C LEU A 102 -0.25 5.37 1.90
N PHE A 103 0.87 5.53 1.18
CA PHE A 103 0.84 5.91 -0.23
C PHE A 103 0.09 4.90 -1.08
N TYR A 104 0.35 3.59 -0.93
CA TYR A 104 -0.38 2.55 -1.66
C TYR A 104 -1.88 2.62 -1.40
N ALA A 105 -2.29 2.72 -0.14
CA ALA A 105 -3.69 2.82 0.22
C ALA A 105 -4.36 4.06 -0.38
N LEU A 106 -3.66 5.20 -0.44
CA LEU A 106 -4.18 6.45 -0.98
C LEU A 106 -4.23 6.44 -2.52
N ALA A 107 -3.14 6.03 -3.18
CA ALA A 107 -3.06 5.98 -4.65
C ALA A 107 -4.05 4.98 -5.26
N LEU A 108 -4.38 3.90 -4.53
CA LEU A 108 -5.40 2.94 -4.94
C LEU A 108 -6.83 3.53 -4.95
N ASN A 109 -7.08 4.69 -4.32
CA ASN A 109 -8.36 5.38 -4.48
C ASN A 109 -8.52 5.89 -5.92
N ASP A 110 -7.52 6.59 -6.44
CA ASP A 110 -7.52 7.11 -7.80
C ASP A 110 -7.63 5.98 -8.83
N PHE A 111 -6.85 4.90 -8.67
CA PHE A 111 -6.94 3.76 -9.58
C PHE A 111 -8.29 3.05 -9.50
N ALA A 112 -8.89 2.96 -8.30
CA ALA A 112 -10.24 2.42 -8.16
C ALA A 112 -11.28 3.28 -8.90
N GLU A 113 -11.17 4.61 -8.82
CA GLU A 113 -12.04 5.54 -9.55
C GLU A 113 -11.84 5.42 -11.06
N LEU A 114 -10.60 5.36 -11.53
CA LEU A 114 -10.25 5.20 -12.95
C LEU A 114 -10.80 3.89 -13.54
N ARG A 115 -10.66 2.77 -12.80
CA ARG A 115 -11.22 1.48 -13.21
C ARG A 115 -12.74 1.51 -13.22
N ALA A 116 -13.36 2.05 -12.16
CA ALA A 116 -14.82 2.16 -12.07
C ALA A 116 -15.38 3.03 -13.22
N ALA A 117 -14.74 4.16 -13.54
CA ALA A 117 -15.11 5.00 -14.67
C ALA A 117 -15.02 4.23 -16.00
N LYS A 118 -13.91 3.52 -16.24
CA LYS A 118 -13.69 2.69 -17.43
C LYS A 118 -14.77 1.61 -17.61
N LEU A 119 -15.04 0.82 -16.56
CA LEU A 119 -16.01 -0.28 -16.59
C LEU A 119 -17.46 0.22 -16.70
N SER A 120 -17.77 1.35 -16.09
CA SER A 120 -19.11 1.95 -16.13
C SER A 120 -19.37 2.80 -17.38
N ARG A 121 -18.34 3.03 -18.21
CA ARG A 121 -18.37 3.94 -19.38
C ARG A 121 -18.74 5.36 -18.98
N ASP A 122 -18.03 5.88 -17.97
CA ASP A 122 -18.18 7.24 -17.45
C ASP A 122 -19.60 7.56 -16.95
N SER A 123 -20.23 6.58 -16.30
CA SER A 123 -21.50 6.74 -15.60
C SER A 123 -21.39 7.79 -14.48
N TYR A 124 -22.47 8.51 -14.21
CA TYR A 124 -22.53 9.51 -13.13
C TYR A 124 -22.17 8.94 -11.75
N ASN A 125 -22.61 7.71 -11.44
CA ASN A 125 -22.21 6.96 -10.26
C ASN A 125 -21.45 5.68 -10.71
N PRO A 126 -20.13 5.73 -10.92
CA PRO A 126 -19.38 4.60 -11.45
C PRO A 126 -19.46 3.35 -10.58
N PHE A 127 -19.34 3.51 -9.25
CA PHE A 127 -19.32 2.38 -8.30
C PHE A 127 -20.68 1.70 -8.12
N GLU A 128 -21.79 2.36 -8.44
CA GLU A 128 -23.14 1.78 -8.37
C GLU A 128 -23.58 1.14 -9.70
N ASN A 129 -22.77 1.29 -10.75
CA ASN A 129 -23.07 0.72 -12.06
C ASN A 129 -23.05 -0.82 -12.00
N GLY A 130 -23.97 -1.48 -12.72
CA GLY A 130 -24.08 -2.94 -12.75
C GLY A 130 -22.82 -3.68 -13.22
N ASN A 131 -21.94 -3.01 -14.00
CA ASN A 131 -20.66 -3.57 -14.44
C ASN A 131 -19.54 -3.44 -13.40
N VAL A 132 -19.77 -2.68 -12.31
CA VAL A 132 -18.73 -2.29 -11.34
C VAL A 132 -19.06 -2.77 -9.93
N ILE A 133 -20.34 -2.78 -9.55
CA ILE A 133 -20.79 -3.02 -8.17
C ILE A 133 -20.31 -4.36 -7.58
N TRP A 134 -20.00 -5.35 -8.43
CA TRP A 134 -19.46 -6.65 -8.04
C TRP A 134 -18.07 -6.95 -8.64
N ASP A 135 -17.34 -5.93 -9.07
CA ASP A 135 -15.97 -6.10 -9.55
C ASP A 135 -15.07 -6.63 -8.42
N ALA A 136 -14.58 -7.87 -8.59
CA ALA A 136 -13.81 -8.57 -7.56
C ALA A 136 -12.49 -7.84 -7.24
N SER A 137 -11.85 -7.23 -8.24
CA SER A 137 -10.59 -6.50 -8.08
C SER A 137 -10.77 -5.24 -7.24
N LEU A 138 -11.82 -4.46 -7.49
CA LEU A 138 -12.18 -3.32 -6.64
C LEU A 138 -12.56 -3.74 -5.21
N ALA A 139 -13.30 -4.85 -5.05
CA ALA A 139 -13.64 -5.37 -3.72
C ALA A 139 -12.38 -5.77 -2.93
N GLN A 140 -11.44 -6.46 -3.58
CA GLN A 140 -10.19 -6.89 -2.96
C GLN A 140 -9.27 -5.70 -2.62
N VAL A 141 -9.23 -4.66 -3.46
CA VAL A 141 -8.53 -3.40 -3.14
C VAL A 141 -9.14 -2.73 -1.90
N ARG A 142 -10.47 -2.71 -1.78
CA ARG A 142 -11.15 -2.18 -0.59
C ARG A 142 -10.88 -3.04 0.66
N MET A 143 -10.79 -4.36 0.52
CA MET A 143 -10.37 -5.25 1.61
C MET A 143 -8.93 -4.96 2.08
N PHE A 144 -8.00 -4.73 1.14
CA PHE A 144 -6.64 -4.30 1.48
C PHE A 144 -6.64 -2.97 2.24
N GLN A 145 -7.34 -1.95 1.75
CA GLN A 145 -7.44 -0.66 2.42
C GLN A 145 -8.10 -0.77 3.81
N ALA A 146 -9.07 -1.67 3.98
CA ALA A 146 -9.68 -1.95 5.29
C ALA A 146 -8.69 -2.61 6.25
N ALA A 147 -7.85 -3.54 5.78
CA ALA A 147 -6.78 -4.13 6.58
C ALA A 147 -5.73 -3.08 7.00
N VAL A 148 -5.36 -2.16 6.09
CA VAL A 148 -4.49 -1.01 6.41
C VAL A 148 -5.13 -0.14 7.49
N TRP A 149 -6.42 0.18 7.36
CA TRP A 149 -7.14 0.97 8.36
C TRP A 149 -7.17 0.28 9.73
N SER A 150 -7.44 -1.02 9.77
CA SER A 150 -7.44 -1.79 11.02
C SER A 150 -6.05 -1.78 11.70
N CYS A 151 -4.98 -1.91 10.90
CA CYS A 151 -3.61 -1.79 11.41
C CYS A 151 -3.34 -0.40 12.02
N ILE A 152 -3.80 0.67 11.35
CA ILE A 152 -3.70 2.04 11.88
C ILE A 152 -4.44 2.15 13.23
N GLU A 153 -5.67 1.65 13.32
CA GLU A 153 -6.48 1.68 14.56
C GLU A 153 -5.79 1.02 15.76
N GLN A 154 -5.04 -0.05 15.51
CA GLN A 154 -4.29 -0.77 16.54
C GLN A 154 -2.95 -0.08 16.89
N THR A 155 -2.39 0.70 15.97
CA THR A 155 -1.03 1.27 16.10
C THR A 155 -1.05 2.67 16.74
N VAL A 156 -1.98 3.54 16.35
CA VAL A 156 -1.97 4.96 16.78
C VAL A 156 -2.98 5.24 17.89
N PRO A 157 -2.76 6.27 18.72
CA PRO A 157 -3.74 6.66 19.74
C PRO A 157 -5.11 7.01 19.14
N PRO A 158 -6.23 6.65 19.79
CA PRO A 158 -7.57 6.95 19.28
C PRO A 158 -7.83 8.44 18.98
N THR A 159 -7.13 9.33 19.68
CA THR A 159 -7.26 10.79 19.53
C THR A 159 -6.83 11.32 18.15
N VAL A 160 -6.02 10.56 17.39
CA VAL A 160 -5.57 10.97 16.04
C VAL A 160 -6.32 10.27 14.90
N LEU A 161 -7.11 9.23 15.19
CA LEU A 161 -7.80 8.42 14.18
C LEU A 161 -8.75 9.25 13.32
N GLY A 162 -9.54 10.14 13.93
CA GLY A 162 -10.45 11.01 13.18
C GLY A 162 -9.73 11.89 12.16
N ARG A 163 -8.52 12.37 12.48
CA ARG A 163 -7.70 13.14 11.55
C ARG A 163 -7.19 12.28 10.39
N ILE A 164 -6.65 11.09 10.69
CA ILE A 164 -6.14 10.19 9.65
C ILE A 164 -7.26 9.76 8.71
N ARG A 165 -8.43 9.39 9.25
CA ARG A 165 -9.61 9.03 8.45
C ARG A 165 -9.99 10.15 7.48
N ASN A 166 -10.07 11.39 7.96
CA ASN A 166 -10.43 12.52 7.11
C ASN A 166 -9.40 12.81 6.02
N LEU A 167 -8.11 12.59 6.29
CA LEU A 167 -7.05 12.69 5.29
C LEU A 167 -7.17 11.57 4.24
N MET A 168 -7.38 10.32 4.67
CA MET A 168 -7.47 9.17 3.76
C MET A 168 -8.74 9.14 2.91
N LEU A 169 -9.83 9.74 3.39
CA LEU A 169 -11.09 9.90 2.65
C LEU A 169 -11.15 11.24 1.89
N HIS A 170 -10.05 12.00 1.84
CA HIS A 170 -10.07 13.31 1.21
C HIS A 170 -10.20 13.20 -0.32
N SER A 171 -11.44 13.35 -0.82
CA SER A 171 -11.84 13.18 -2.22
C SER A 171 -11.25 14.17 -3.22
N ARG A 172 -10.31 15.03 -2.80
CA ARG A 172 -9.67 16.04 -3.67
C ARG A 172 -8.19 15.76 -3.94
N THR A 173 -7.62 14.74 -3.32
CA THR A 173 -6.22 14.38 -3.57
C THR A 173 -6.16 13.56 -4.84
N SER A 174 -5.31 13.96 -5.78
CA SER A 174 -4.99 13.14 -6.93
C SER A 174 -3.49 12.89 -6.98
N TYR A 175 -3.12 11.66 -7.32
CA TYR A 175 -1.76 11.18 -7.50
C TYR A 175 -1.36 11.18 -8.99
N ALA A 176 -2.11 11.88 -9.84
CA ALA A 176 -1.71 12.20 -11.20
C ALA A 176 -0.49 13.13 -11.17
N ASN A 177 0.55 12.78 -11.92
CA ASN A 177 1.85 13.45 -12.02
C ASN A 177 2.56 13.61 -10.66
N TYR A 178 2.30 12.69 -9.73
CA TYR A 178 2.91 12.71 -8.41
C TYR A 178 4.42 12.45 -8.49
N ALA A 179 5.21 13.27 -7.79
CA ALA A 179 6.66 13.08 -7.70
C ALA A 179 6.98 11.96 -6.68
N THR A 180 7.02 10.70 -7.15
CA THR A 180 7.24 9.52 -6.30
C THR A 180 8.57 9.55 -5.54
N GLN A 181 9.57 10.29 -6.02
CA GLN A 181 10.83 10.50 -5.29
C GLN A 181 10.64 11.22 -3.95
N TYR A 182 9.57 12.01 -3.79
CA TYR A 182 9.25 12.61 -2.49
C TYR A 182 8.88 11.54 -1.46
N LEU A 183 8.31 10.41 -1.88
CA LEU A 183 8.04 9.29 -1.00
C LEU A 183 9.33 8.69 -0.43
N ASP A 184 10.39 8.60 -1.24
CA ASP A 184 11.70 8.19 -0.75
C ASP A 184 12.24 9.15 0.33
N VAL A 185 12.05 10.46 0.14
CA VAL A 185 12.39 11.48 1.16
C VAL A 185 11.62 11.24 2.45
N LEU A 186 10.33 10.94 2.37
CA LEU A 186 9.50 10.63 3.52
C LEU A 186 9.93 9.34 4.22
N ASN A 187 10.26 8.30 3.48
CA ASN A 187 10.79 7.04 4.02
C ASN A 187 12.08 7.25 4.80
N ILE A 188 13.08 7.91 4.20
CA ILE A 188 14.35 8.20 4.87
C ILE A 188 14.13 9.05 6.14
N ARG A 189 13.25 10.04 6.08
CA ARG A 189 12.90 10.86 7.24
C ARG A 189 12.25 10.02 8.35
N PHE A 190 11.35 9.12 7.98
CA PHE A 190 10.64 8.27 8.92
C PHE A 190 11.57 7.25 9.58
N LEU A 191 12.49 6.65 8.82
CA LEU A 191 13.49 5.70 9.31
C LEU A 191 14.45 6.30 10.33
N LYS A 192 14.76 7.60 10.21
CA LYS A 192 15.59 8.34 11.18
C LYS A 192 14.92 8.58 12.54
N LEU A 193 13.61 8.36 12.65
CA LEU A 193 12.89 8.47 13.91
C LEU A 193 13.07 7.18 14.73
N ASN A 194 12.99 7.30 16.06
CA ASN A 194 12.90 6.12 16.93
C ASN A 194 11.46 5.58 16.98
N SER A 195 11.29 4.36 17.49
CA SER A 195 10.00 3.65 17.56
C SER A 195 8.84 4.51 18.10
N GLU A 196 9.00 5.20 19.23
CA GLU A 196 7.95 6.03 19.81
C GLU A 196 7.58 7.23 18.91
N LYS A 197 8.58 7.88 18.29
CA LYS A 197 8.35 9.00 17.39
C LYS A 197 7.70 8.54 16.08
N ARG A 198 8.00 7.34 15.59
CA ARG A 198 7.39 6.78 14.36
C ARG A 198 5.88 6.70 14.49
N VAL A 199 5.37 6.11 15.59
CA VAL A 199 3.92 6.03 15.87
C VAL A 199 3.26 7.41 15.85
N LYS A 200 3.86 8.41 16.51
CA LYS A 200 3.35 9.79 16.54
C LYS A 200 3.37 10.47 15.16
N ASN A 201 4.27 10.03 14.27
CA ASN A 201 4.47 10.61 12.95
C ASN A 201 3.64 9.95 11.84
N ILE A 202 2.96 8.81 12.07
CA ILE A 202 2.08 8.19 11.06
C ILE A 202 1.05 9.19 10.53
N SER A 203 0.38 9.92 11.43
CA SER A 203 -0.58 10.97 11.02
C SER A 203 0.05 12.13 10.26
N ILE A 204 1.33 12.43 10.52
CA ILE A 204 2.09 13.47 9.83
C ILE A 204 2.47 13.00 8.43
N MET A 205 2.84 11.72 8.27
CA MET A 205 3.12 11.13 6.96
C MET A 205 1.86 11.13 6.09
N ALA A 206 0.71 10.68 6.62
CA ALA A 206 -0.56 10.75 5.92
C ALA A 206 -0.89 12.19 5.48
N LYS A 207 -0.70 13.18 6.36
CA LYS A 207 -0.89 14.60 6.05
C LYS A 207 0.00 15.06 4.90
N ARG A 208 1.28 14.72 4.91
CA ARG A 208 2.26 15.11 3.88
C ARG A 208 1.95 14.50 2.51
N LEU A 209 1.44 13.27 2.48
CA LEU A 209 1.03 12.59 1.25
C LEU A 209 -0.22 13.23 0.64
N VAL A 210 -1.17 13.66 1.48
CA VAL A 210 -2.46 14.21 1.07
C VAL A 210 -2.39 15.70 0.73
N GLU A 211 -1.78 16.52 1.59
CA GLU A 211 -1.81 17.97 1.44
C GLU A 211 -0.83 18.50 0.39
N MET A 212 0.25 17.76 0.11
CA MET A 212 1.26 18.16 -0.89
C MET A 212 1.67 19.63 -0.74
N ASP A 213 2.17 19.98 0.45
CA ASP A 213 2.53 21.34 0.84
C ASP A 213 3.71 21.92 0.03
N ASP A 214 4.15 23.13 0.39
CA ASP A 214 5.26 23.82 -0.28
C ASP A 214 6.54 22.98 -0.36
N GLU A 215 6.77 22.06 0.59
CA GLU A 215 7.90 21.15 0.55
C GLU A 215 7.78 20.18 -0.63
N TYR A 216 6.62 19.54 -0.78
CA TYR A 216 6.34 18.66 -1.93
C TYR A 216 6.52 19.41 -3.25
N TRP A 217 5.93 20.60 -3.39
CA TRP A 217 6.05 21.39 -4.61
C TRP A 217 7.48 21.85 -4.87
N GLY A 218 8.28 22.06 -3.83
CA GLY A 218 9.71 22.29 -3.94
C GLY A 218 10.44 21.13 -4.62
N TYR A 219 10.19 19.89 -4.17
CA TYR A 219 10.73 18.68 -4.79
C TYR A 219 10.21 18.50 -6.22
N TRP A 220 8.90 18.60 -6.43
CA TRP A 220 8.29 18.45 -7.75
C TRP A 220 8.88 19.42 -8.78
N ASN A 221 9.04 20.70 -8.42
CA ASN A 221 9.65 21.70 -9.28
C ASN A 221 11.15 21.44 -9.50
N GLY A 222 11.87 21.00 -8.47
CA GLY A 222 13.27 20.59 -8.57
C GLY A 222 13.48 19.45 -9.57
N ILE A 223 12.68 18.39 -9.43
CA ILE A 223 12.69 17.20 -10.29
C ILE A 223 12.36 17.58 -11.73
N ASN A 224 11.27 18.33 -11.95
CA ASN A 224 10.89 18.74 -13.31
C ASN A 224 11.92 19.67 -13.97
N ARG A 225 12.59 20.54 -13.21
CA ARG A 225 13.72 21.33 -13.72
C ARG A 225 14.90 20.44 -14.10
N ALA A 226 15.25 19.47 -13.26
CA ALA A 226 16.33 18.53 -13.53
C ALA A 226 16.02 17.66 -14.77
N ALA A 227 14.81 17.10 -14.86
CA ALA A 227 14.34 16.30 -16.00
C ALA A 227 14.47 17.08 -17.32
N ARG A 228 14.05 18.35 -17.34
CA ARG A 228 14.23 19.23 -18.50
C ARG A 228 15.69 19.50 -18.83
N ALA A 229 16.56 19.67 -17.82
CA ALA A 229 17.98 19.92 -18.03
C ALA A 229 18.72 18.69 -18.57
N TYR A 230 18.31 17.47 -18.16
CA TYR A 230 18.91 16.21 -18.60
C TYR A 230 18.22 15.57 -19.81
N GLY A 231 17.05 16.07 -20.22
CA GLY A 231 16.30 15.53 -21.36
C GLY A 231 15.69 14.14 -21.10
N CYS A 232 15.33 13.83 -19.85
CA CYS A 232 14.72 12.56 -19.45
C CYS A 232 13.33 12.76 -18.83
N ALA A 233 12.62 11.66 -18.53
CA ALA A 233 11.34 11.74 -17.83
C ALA A 233 11.56 12.16 -16.36
N PRO A 234 10.58 12.84 -15.72
CA PRO A 234 10.65 13.16 -14.29
C PRO A 234 10.86 11.93 -13.40
N GLU A 235 10.27 10.78 -13.72
CA GLU A 235 10.48 9.53 -12.97
C GLU A 235 11.93 9.00 -13.04
N ASP A 236 12.70 9.32 -14.08
CA ASP A 236 14.09 8.87 -14.22
C ASP A 236 15.06 9.63 -13.33
N ILE A 237 14.64 10.77 -12.78
CA ILE A 237 15.47 11.58 -11.88
C ILE A 237 15.61 10.86 -10.54
N ARG A 238 16.86 10.53 -10.20
CA ARG A 238 17.22 9.93 -8.91
C ARG A 238 17.71 11.00 -7.95
N LEU A 239 17.15 11.02 -6.74
CA LEU A 239 17.65 11.85 -5.65
C LEU A 239 18.91 11.23 -5.04
N GLN A 240 19.84 12.06 -4.56
CA GLN A 240 21.00 11.61 -3.78
C GLN A 240 20.57 11.33 -2.33
N ILE A 241 19.80 10.27 -2.16
CA ILE A 241 19.35 9.75 -0.87
C ILE A 241 19.70 8.28 -0.79
N GLU A 242 20.25 7.89 0.35
CA GLU A 242 20.66 6.52 0.62
C GLU A 242 19.78 5.93 1.71
N TYR A 243 19.17 4.80 1.41
CA TYR A 243 18.51 3.98 2.41
C TYR A 243 19.56 3.32 3.31
N PRO A 244 19.27 3.16 4.62
CA PRO A 244 20.17 2.41 5.49
C PRO A 244 20.28 0.96 5.00
N GLU A 245 21.46 0.36 5.15
CA GLU A 245 21.71 -1.04 4.77
C GLU A 245 20.79 -1.99 5.54
N GLU A 246 20.52 -1.67 6.82
CA GLU A 246 19.62 -2.40 7.69
C GLU A 246 18.51 -1.47 8.19
N ILE A 247 17.27 -1.97 8.13
CA ILE A 247 16.10 -1.28 8.69
C ILE A 247 15.80 -1.90 10.05
N ASP A 248 15.80 -1.06 11.08
CA ASP A 248 15.29 -1.42 12.41
C ASP A 248 13.76 -1.45 12.37
N TRP A 249 13.20 -2.58 11.91
CA TRP A 249 11.77 -2.81 11.68
C TRP A 249 10.95 -2.66 12.96
#